data_AF-A0A0Q4FRF5-F1
#
_entry.id   AF-A0A0Q4FRF5-F1
#
_cell.length_a   1.000
_cell.length_b   1.000
_cell.length_c   1.000
_cell.angle_alpha   90.00
_cell.angle_beta   90.00
_cell.angle_gamma   90.00
#
_symmetry.space_group_name_H-M   'P 1'
#
loop_
_entity.id
_entity.type
_entity.pdbx_description
1 polymer ?
#
loop_
_entity_poly.entity_id
_entity_poly.type
_entity_poly.pdbx_seq_one_letter_code
_entity_poly.pdbx_strand_id
1 'polypeptide(L)'
;MAKTIKTDRNGFPKRIAGVKVPKPLRKPAAMLIDKARTPEGQAIIGKGVAAVMAFAAATRAQAAHAPKPKMADAPVAREAPTPPHGTTAPPPPAPPVPPVPPVPPVPPVPPVPPKPESARGPAAPGVGGTTASPELEKVVDAIGAAADAVFARMFKGKMG
;
A
#
# COMPACT_ATOMS: atom_id res chain seq x y z
N MET A 1 15.79 -20.23 24.69
CA MET A 1 16.45 -21.13 23.71
C MET A 1 16.33 -20.54 22.32
N ALA A 2 17.43 -20.06 21.73
CA ALA A 2 17.42 -19.51 20.38
C ALA A 2 17.17 -20.65 19.36
N LYS A 3 16.04 -20.63 18.67
CA LYS A 3 15.75 -21.58 17.58
C LYS A 3 16.63 -21.20 16.39
N THR A 4 17.71 -21.94 16.18
CA THR A 4 18.62 -21.76 15.04
C THR A 4 17.83 -21.90 13.74
N ILE A 5 17.82 -20.84 12.93
CA ILE A 5 17.12 -20.83 11.64
C ILE A 5 17.84 -21.81 10.72
N LYS A 6 17.15 -22.86 10.27
CA LYS A 6 17.70 -23.84 9.33
C LYS A 6 17.87 -23.17 7.96
N THR A 7 19.09 -22.72 7.65
CA THR A 7 19.50 -22.16 6.36
C THR A 7 20.03 -23.26 5.43
N ASP A 8 20.12 -22.97 4.13
CA ASP A 8 20.83 -23.79 3.16
C ASP A 8 22.31 -23.39 3.01
N ARG A 9 23.05 -24.05 2.10
CA ARG A 9 24.49 -23.78 1.90
C ARG A 9 24.79 -22.34 1.47
N ASN A 10 23.79 -21.62 0.97
CA ASN A 10 23.90 -20.25 0.52
C ASN A 10 23.37 -19.25 1.56
N GLY A 11 23.11 -19.70 2.79
CA GLY A 11 22.61 -18.85 3.88
C GLY A 11 21.13 -18.47 3.76
N PHE A 12 20.40 -18.99 2.76
CA PHE A 12 18.98 -18.68 2.58
C PHE A 12 18.10 -19.57 3.48
N PRO A 13 17.12 -19.01 4.21
CA PRO A 13 16.29 -19.78 5.14
C PRO A 13 15.42 -20.81 4.42
N LYS A 14 15.40 -22.05 4.94
CA LYS A 14 14.59 -23.14 4.38
C LYS A 14 13.09 -22.95 4.63
N ARG A 15 12.72 -22.07 5.56
CA ARG A 15 11.34 -21.71 5.89
C ARG A 15 11.20 -20.22 6.12
N ILE A 16 10.15 -19.63 5.58
CA ILE A 16 9.75 -18.23 5.80
C ILE A 16 8.32 -18.26 6.31
N ALA A 17 8.05 -17.61 7.45
CA ALA A 17 6.73 -17.60 8.09
C ALA A 17 6.09 -19.01 8.27
N GLY A 18 6.90 -20.03 8.54
CA GLY A 18 6.43 -21.41 8.69
C GLY A 18 6.23 -22.18 7.37
N VAL A 19 6.28 -21.52 6.21
CA VAL A 19 6.15 -22.17 4.90
C VAL A 19 7.51 -22.65 4.41
N LYS A 20 7.59 -23.87 3.87
CA LYS A 20 8.84 -24.45 3.33
C LYS A 20 9.15 -23.80 1.98
N VAL A 21 10.36 -23.24 1.86
CA VAL A 21 10.81 -22.65 0.60
C VAL A 21 11.40 -23.76 -0.30
N PRO A 22 10.86 -23.97 -1.52
CA PRO A 22 11.42 -24.91 -2.48
C PRO A 22 12.87 -24.58 -2.83
N LYS A 23 13.72 -25.60 -2.94
CA LYS A 23 15.14 -25.45 -3.33
C LYS A 23 15.35 -24.61 -4.61
N PRO A 24 14.60 -24.79 -5.72
CA PRO A 24 14.82 -24.01 -6.93
C PRO A 24 14.51 -22.52 -6.76
N LEU A 25 13.66 -22.15 -5.79
CA LEU A 25 13.28 -20.76 -5.54
C LEU A 25 14.26 -20.00 -4.64
N ARG A 26 15.17 -20.69 -3.95
CA ARG A 26 16.06 -20.03 -2.97
C ARG A 26 17.11 -19.14 -3.62
N LYS A 27 17.70 -19.60 -4.74
CA LYS A 27 18.67 -18.81 -5.51
C LYS A 27 18.04 -17.56 -6.14
N PRO A 28 16.95 -17.66 -6.92
CA PRO A 28 16.32 -16.46 -7.48
C PRO A 28 15.76 -15.55 -6.40
N ALA A 29 15.23 -16.09 -5.29
CA ALA A 29 14.80 -15.27 -4.16
C ALA A 29 15.96 -14.52 -3.50
N ALA A 30 17.12 -15.16 -3.31
CA ALA A 30 18.31 -14.49 -2.79
C ALA A 30 18.74 -13.34 -3.71
N MET A 31 18.78 -13.55 -5.03
CA MET A 31 19.10 -12.49 -5.99
C MET A 31 18.07 -11.35 -5.98
N LEU A 32 16.79 -11.66 -5.78
CA LEU A 32 15.75 -10.64 -5.67
C LEU A 32 15.94 -9.80 -4.40
N ILE A 33 16.32 -10.43 -3.29
CA ILE A 33 16.62 -9.73 -2.04
C ILE A 33 17.85 -8.84 -2.20
N ASP A 34 18.88 -9.30 -2.89
CA ASP A 34 20.06 -8.48 -3.17
C ASP A 34 19.73 -7.30 -4.09
N LYS A 35 18.90 -7.51 -5.12
CA LYS A 35 18.36 -6.41 -5.95
C LYS A 35 17.49 -5.45 -5.15
N ALA A 36 16.68 -5.95 -4.22
CA ALA A 36 15.87 -5.11 -3.35
C ALA A 36 16.70 -4.25 -2.38
N ARG A 37 17.96 -4.63 -2.12
CA ARG A 37 18.90 -3.86 -1.30
C ARG A 37 19.62 -2.75 -2.06
N THR A 38 19.56 -2.73 -3.39
CA THR A 38 20.13 -1.63 -4.19
C THR A 38 19.28 -0.36 -4.03
N PRO A 39 19.84 0.85 -4.25
CA PRO A 39 19.07 2.09 -4.19
C PRO A 39 17.87 2.10 -5.14
N GLU A 40 18.01 1.50 -6.32
CA GLU A 40 16.91 1.34 -7.27
C GLU A 40 15.82 0.41 -6.73
N GLY A 41 16.19 -0.74 -6.15
CA GLY A 41 15.25 -1.67 -5.54
C GLY A 41 14.50 -1.04 -4.37
N GLN A 42 15.20 -0.29 -3.52
CA GLN A 42 14.60 0.45 -2.42
C GLN A 42 13.67 1.56 -2.90
N ALA A 43 13.98 2.23 -4.01
CA ALA A 43 13.09 3.25 -4.58
C ALA A 43 11.77 2.63 -5.06
N ILE A 44 11.81 1.45 -5.68
CA ILE A 44 10.58 0.74 -6.12
C ILE A 44 9.76 0.30 -4.90
N ILE A 45 10.41 -0.28 -3.88
CA ILE A 45 9.74 -0.67 -2.64
C ILE A 45 9.13 0.55 -1.94
N GLY A 46 9.90 1.63 -1.81
CA GLY A 46 9.46 2.87 -1.18
C GLY A 46 8.25 3.48 -1.89
N LYS A 47 8.26 3.52 -3.23
CA LYS A 47 7.10 3.96 -4.02
C LYS A 47 5.89 3.06 -3.80
N GLY A 48 6.07 1.75 -3.77
CA GLY A 48 4.98 0.79 -3.51
C GLY A 48 4.37 0.96 -2.12
N VAL A 49 5.20 1.07 -1.08
CA VAL A 49 4.74 1.30 0.30
C VAL A 49 4.04 2.66 0.43
N ALA A 50 4.60 3.71 -0.17
CA ALA A 50 4.00 5.04 -0.16
C ALA A 50 2.63 5.05 -0.85
N ALA A 51 2.48 4.34 -1.98
CA ALA A 51 1.19 4.20 -2.67
C ALA A 51 0.15 3.48 -1.81
N VAL A 52 0.52 2.40 -1.12
CA VAL A 52 -0.38 1.70 -0.19
C VAL A 52 -0.80 2.59 0.98
N MET A 53 0.14 3.36 1.56
CA MET A 53 -0.17 4.28 2.65
C MET A 53 -1.04 5.45 2.19
N ALA A 54 -0.77 6.01 1.01
CA ALA A 54 -1.57 7.06 0.41
C ALA A 54 -2.99 6.56 0.10
N PHE A 55 -3.12 5.34 -0.43
CA PHE A 55 -4.42 4.70 -0.65
C PHE A 55 -5.17 4.49 0.67
N ALA A 56 -4.52 3.95 1.70
CA ALA A 56 -5.14 3.75 3.01
C ALA A 56 -5.57 5.07 3.67
N ALA A 57 -4.75 6.12 3.53
CA ALA A 57 -5.08 7.47 4.01
C ALA A 57 -6.26 8.07 3.24
N ALA A 58 -6.28 7.93 1.90
CA ALA A 58 -7.39 8.37 1.06
C ALA A 58 -8.69 7.65 1.42
N THR A 59 -8.66 6.33 1.65
CA THR A 59 -9.84 5.56 2.09
C THR A 59 -10.36 6.04 3.45
N ARG A 60 -9.46 6.34 4.41
CA ARG A 60 -9.86 6.93 5.70
C ARG A 60 -10.40 8.35 5.57
N ALA A 61 -9.81 9.16 4.70
CA ALA A 61 -10.28 10.52 4.44
C ALA A 61 -11.64 10.52 3.73
N GLN A 62 -11.87 9.61 2.78
CA GLN A 62 -13.18 9.42 2.14
C GLN A 62 -14.23 8.90 3.13
N ALA A 63 -13.88 8.02 4.07
CA ALA A 63 -14.78 7.63 5.15
C ALA A 63 -15.11 8.80 6.09
N ALA A 64 -14.17 9.73 6.30
CA ALA A 64 -14.40 10.95 7.08
C ALA A 64 -15.20 12.03 6.31
N HIS A 65 -15.20 11.99 4.97
CA HIS A 65 -15.96 12.88 4.08
C HIS A 65 -17.23 12.22 3.53
N ALA A 66 -17.59 11.03 4.01
CA ALA A 66 -18.89 10.45 3.75
C ALA A 66 -19.95 11.43 4.29
N PRO A 67 -20.90 11.89 3.46
CA PRO A 67 -21.95 12.79 3.93
C PRO A 67 -22.70 12.07 5.05
N LYS A 68 -22.77 12.72 6.22
CA LYS A 68 -23.65 12.29 7.30
C LYS A 68 -25.03 12.05 6.69
N PRO A 69 -25.62 10.85 6.78
CA PRO A 69 -26.98 10.65 6.32
C PRO A 69 -27.87 11.59 7.15
N LYS A 70 -28.54 12.53 6.47
CA LYS A 70 -29.67 13.27 7.04
C LYS A 70 -30.74 12.23 7.35
N MET A 71 -30.87 11.85 8.62
CA MET A 71 -31.97 11.01 9.08
C MET A 71 -33.26 11.83 9.01
N ALA A 72 -34.17 11.39 8.13
CA ALA A 72 -35.60 11.61 8.27
C ALA A 72 -36.30 10.30 7.91
N ASP A 73 -36.26 9.35 8.85
CA ASP A 73 -37.43 8.61 9.35
C ASP A 73 -36.95 7.70 10.50
N ALA A 74 -37.64 7.79 11.64
CA ALA A 74 -37.42 7.03 12.87
C ALA A 74 -38.27 5.71 12.81
N PRO A 75 -38.26 4.73 13.77
CA PRO A 75 -37.78 4.86 15.16
C PRO A 75 -37.21 3.61 15.88
N VAL A 76 -36.70 3.89 17.10
CA VAL A 76 -36.44 3.05 18.30
C VAL A 76 -35.29 2.01 18.29
N ALA A 77 -34.20 2.33 18.99
CA ALA A 77 -33.84 1.64 20.25
C ALA A 77 -32.51 2.14 20.88
N ARG A 78 -32.65 2.62 22.13
CA ARG A 78 -31.70 2.57 23.26
C ARG A 78 -30.49 3.54 23.26
N GLU A 79 -30.78 4.69 23.86
CA GLU A 79 -30.01 5.42 24.89
C GLU A 79 -28.67 4.82 25.37
N ALA A 80 -27.60 5.63 25.27
CA ALA A 80 -26.36 5.56 26.07
C ALA A 80 -25.70 6.96 26.08
N PRO A 81 -24.93 7.32 27.13
CA PRO A 81 -25.01 8.64 27.78
C PRO A 81 -24.11 9.72 27.15
N THR A 82 -24.55 10.96 27.25
CA THR A 82 -23.76 12.17 27.00
C THR A 82 -22.67 12.36 28.07
N PRO A 83 -21.40 12.60 27.70
CA PRO A 83 -20.45 13.19 28.64
C PRO A 83 -20.68 14.71 28.72
N PRO A 84 -20.48 15.33 29.90
CA PRO A 84 -20.77 16.74 30.13
C PRO A 84 -19.74 17.65 29.47
N HIS A 85 -20.18 18.86 29.11
CA HIS A 85 -19.35 19.96 28.66
C HIS A 85 -18.18 20.20 29.64
N GLY A 86 -16.96 19.97 29.17
CA GLY A 86 -15.74 20.37 29.85
C GLY A 86 -15.19 21.65 29.24
N THR A 87 -15.07 22.70 30.05
CA THR A 87 -14.28 23.90 29.75
C THR A 87 -12.84 23.50 29.39
N THR A 88 -12.46 23.66 28.13
CA THR A 88 -11.06 23.54 27.70
C THR A 88 -10.39 24.91 27.73
N ALA A 89 -9.39 25.04 28.62
CA ALA A 89 -8.47 26.17 28.69
C ALA A 89 -7.72 26.39 27.36
N PRO A 90 -7.26 27.62 27.05
CA PRO A 90 -6.51 27.89 25.83
C PRO A 90 -5.18 27.12 25.81
N PRO A 91 -4.71 26.67 24.62
CA PRO A 91 -3.45 25.96 24.50
C PRO A 91 -2.26 26.85 24.90
N PRO A 92 -1.20 26.29 25.50
CA PRO A 92 0.00 27.06 25.83
C PRO A 92 0.66 27.61 24.55
N PRO A 93 1.36 28.76 24.64
CA PRO A 93 2.08 29.31 23.50
C PRO A 93 3.14 28.34 22.99
N ALA A 94 3.28 28.27 21.67
CA ALA A 94 4.25 27.39 21.01
C ALA A 94 5.69 27.79 21.37
N PRO A 95 6.62 26.82 21.48
CA PRO A 95 8.02 27.11 21.71
C PRO A 95 8.65 27.89 20.53
N PRO A 96 9.74 28.64 20.77
CA PRO A 96 10.44 29.37 19.71
C PRO A 96 11.00 28.40 18.66
N VAL A 97 10.82 28.76 17.39
CA VAL A 97 11.34 27.98 16.26
C VAL A 97 12.87 28.12 16.21
N PRO A 98 13.64 27.02 16.10
CA PRO A 98 15.09 27.10 15.96
C PRO A 98 15.48 27.81 14.65
N PRO A 99 16.66 28.46 14.60
CA PRO A 99 17.14 29.11 13.39
C PRO A 99 17.34 28.08 12.27
N VAL A 100 16.93 28.45 11.06
CA VAL A 100 17.13 27.64 9.86
C VAL A 100 18.62 27.64 9.50
N PRO A 101 19.26 26.48 9.28
CA PRO A 101 20.65 26.44 8.85
C PRO A 101 20.82 27.04 7.45
N PRO A 102 22.01 27.58 7.12
CA PRO A 102 22.28 28.12 5.79
C PRO A 102 22.13 27.05 4.71
N VAL A 103 21.47 27.42 3.61
CA VAL A 103 21.30 26.54 2.44
C VAL A 103 22.65 26.43 1.72
N PRO A 104 23.14 25.21 1.43
CA PRO A 104 24.36 25.03 0.64
C PRO A 104 24.17 25.54 -0.79
N PRO A 105 25.25 25.96 -1.47
CA PRO A 105 25.18 26.41 -2.86
C PRO A 105 24.67 25.30 -3.78
N VAL A 106 23.77 25.67 -4.70
CA VAL A 106 23.22 24.75 -5.69
C VAL A 106 24.30 24.50 -6.76
N PRO A 107 24.63 23.23 -7.10
CA PRO A 107 25.56 22.93 -8.18
C PRO A 107 25.00 23.40 -9.54
N PRO A 108 25.87 23.68 -10.52
CA PRO A 108 25.44 24.05 -11.86
C PRO A 108 24.58 22.96 -12.48
N VAL A 109 23.44 23.36 -13.04
CA VAL A 109 22.53 22.45 -13.74
C VAL A 109 23.19 22.02 -15.07
N PRO A 110 23.31 20.72 -15.37
CA PRO A 110 23.82 20.25 -16.64
C PRO A 110 22.92 20.73 -17.80
N PRO A 111 23.48 20.93 -19.01
CA PRO A 111 22.71 21.37 -20.16
C PRO A 111 21.57 20.40 -20.46
N VAL A 112 20.38 20.96 -20.69
CA VAL A 112 19.19 20.20 -21.07
C VAL A 112 19.42 19.64 -22.47
N PRO A 113 19.28 18.32 -22.69
CA PRO A 113 19.35 17.74 -24.02
C PRO A 113 18.25 18.31 -24.93
N PRO A 114 18.51 18.49 -26.24
CA PRO A 114 17.51 18.99 -27.17
C PRO A 114 16.27 18.09 -27.18
N LYS A 115 15.11 18.73 -27.17
CA LYS A 115 13.80 18.05 -27.24
C LYS A 115 13.72 17.33 -28.59
N PRO A 116 13.38 16.02 -28.64
CA PRO A 116 13.12 15.35 -29.91
C PRO A 116 11.97 16.07 -30.60
N GLU A 117 12.25 16.59 -31.79
CA GLU A 117 11.26 17.19 -32.67
C GLU A 117 10.21 16.13 -32.99
N SER A 118 8.94 16.54 -32.97
CA SER A 118 7.78 15.71 -33.24
C SER A 118 7.93 14.90 -34.52
N ALA A 119 8.30 13.63 -34.40
CA ALA A 119 7.97 12.64 -35.39
C ALA A 119 6.45 12.45 -35.36
N ARG A 120 5.77 12.99 -36.37
CA ARG A 120 4.37 12.74 -36.69
C ARG A 120 4.17 11.24 -36.92
N GLY A 121 3.86 10.50 -35.84
CA GLY A 121 3.41 9.10 -35.85
C GLY A 121 1.93 9.01 -35.43
N PRO A 122 1.18 8.01 -35.89
CA PRO A 122 -0.27 7.98 -35.74
C PRO A 122 -0.67 7.64 -34.30
N ALA A 123 -1.76 8.30 -33.87
CA ALA A 123 -2.68 7.95 -32.78
C ALA A 123 -2.08 7.60 -31.41
N ALA A 124 -2.48 8.39 -30.42
CA ALA A 124 -2.38 8.05 -29.01
C ALA A 124 -2.78 6.58 -28.76
N PRO A 125 -2.09 5.85 -27.86
CA PRO A 125 -2.72 4.76 -27.15
C PRO A 125 -3.82 5.40 -26.31
N GLY A 126 -5.01 5.50 -26.89
CA GLY A 126 -6.23 5.62 -26.13
C GLY A 126 -6.24 4.52 -25.07
N VAL A 127 -7.02 4.77 -24.02
CA VAL A 127 -7.47 3.81 -23.02
C VAL A 127 -7.69 2.44 -23.67
N GLY A 128 -6.61 1.66 -23.71
CA GLY A 128 -6.63 0.31 -24.22
C GLY A 128 -7.19 -0.47 -23.08
N GLY A 129 -8.51 -0.66 -23.08
CA GLY A 129 -9.06 -1.84 -22.44
C GLY A 129 -8.17 -2.98 -22.88
N THR A 130 -7.42 -3.55 -21.93
CA THR A 130 -6.77 -4.84 -22.12
C THR A 130 -7.81 -5.68 -22.80
N THR A 131 -7.57 -6.03 -24.07
CA THR A 131 -8.38 -6.99 -24.81
C THR A 131 -8.72 -8.07 -23.81
N ALA A 132 -10.02 -8.29 -23.56
CA ALA A 132 -10.49 -9.29 -22.63
C ALA A 132 -9.97 -10.64 -23.14
N SER A 133 -8.73 -10.95 -22.77
CA SER A 133 -8.14 -12.23 -23.03
C SER A 133 -9.04 -13.19 -22.26
N PRO A 134 -9.59 -14.23 -22.89
CA PRO A 134 -10.43 -15.20 -22.18
C PRO A 134 -9.66 -15.84 -21.02
N GLU A 135 -8.33 -15.78 -21.03
CA GLU A 135 -7.47 -16.12 -19.91
C GLU A 135 -7.57 -15.13 -18.73
N LEU A 136 -7.61 -13.82 -19.00
CA LEU A 136 -7.72 -12.80 -17.95
C LEU A 136 -9.09 -12.86 -17.27
N GLU A 137 -10.16 -13.04 -18.05
CA GLU A 137 -11.51 -13.27 -17.53
C GLU A 137 -11.56 -14.51 -16.62
N LYS A 138 -10.95 -15.63 -17.04
CA LYS A 138 -10.85 -16.84 -16.21
C LYS A 138 -10.05 -16.62 -14.93
N VAL A 139 -8.99 -15.82 -14.98
CA VAL A 139 -8.19 -15.49 -13.78
C VAL A 139 -9.00 -14.62 -12.83
N VAL A 140 -9.71 -13.62 -13.32
CA VAL A 140 -10.58 -12.75 -12.50
C VAL A 140 -11.72 -13.56 -11.87
N ASP A 141 -12.37 -14.43 -12.64
CA ASP A 141 -13.46 -15.27 -12.17
C ASP A 141 -12.98 -16.31 -11.13
N ALA A 142 -11.81 -16.91 -11.36
CA ALA A 142 -11.17 -17.81 -10.40
C ALA A 142 -10.78 -17.11 -9.09
N ILE A 143 -10.32 -15.85 -9.17
CA ILE A 143 -10.02 -15.04 -7.98
C ILE A 143 -11.31 -14.72 -7.23
N GLY A 144 -12.40 -14.37 -7.92
CA GLY A 144 -13.71 -14.13 -7.33
C GLY A 144 -14.23 -15.34 -6.57
N ALA A 145 -14.27 -16.50 -7.22
CA ALA A 145 -14.71 -17.76 -6.61
C ALA A 145 -13.85 -18.16 -5.38
N ALA A 146 -12.53 -17.94 -5.44
CA ALA A 146 -11.64 -18.20 -4.31
C ALA A 146 -11.90 -17.25 -3.13
N ALA A 147 -12.18 -15.97 -3.41
CA ALA A 147 -12.53 -14.99 -2.38
C ALA A 147 -13.84 -15.35 -1.69
N ASP A 148 -14.87 -15.74 -2.45
CA ASP A 148 -16.16 -16.20 -1.91
C ASP A 148 -16.02 -17.45 -1.05
N ALA A 149 -15.21 -18.42 -1.47
CA ALA A 149 -14.98 -19.64 -0.69
C ALA A 149 -14.29 -19.34 0.66
N VAL A 150 -13.33 -18.41 0.67
CA VAL A 150 -12.67 -17.96 1.90
C VAL A 150 -13.64 -17.19 2.79
N PHE A 151 -14.47 -16.32 2.21
CA PHE A 151 -15.48 -15.56 2.93
C PHE A 151 -16.53 -16.48 3.57
N ALA A 152 -17.10 -17.40 2.79
CA ALA A 152 -18.03 -18.40 3.29
C ALA A 152 -17.41 -19.22 4.43
N ARG A 153 -16.13 -19.62 4.32
CA ARG A 153 -15.43 -20.34 5.40
C ARG A 153 -15.21 -19.49 6.65
N MET A 154 -15.01 -18.19 6.51
CA MET A 154 -14.80 -17.28 7.63
C MET A 154 -16.09 -16.98 8.40
N PHE A 155 -17.24 -16.96 7.71
CA PHE A 155 -18.53 -16.59 8.31
C PHE A 155 -19.47 -17.77 8.59
N LYS A 156 -19.24 -18.96 8.01
CA LYS A 156 -20.02 -20.18 8.28
C LYS A 156 -19.72 -20.82 9.66
N GLY A 157 -18.72 -20.34 10.38
CA GLY A 157 -18.35 -20.83 11.72
C GLY A 157 -19.02 -20.10 12.90
N LYS A 158 -19.93 -19.14 12.68
CA LYS A 158 -20.49 -18.28 13.76
C LYS A 158 -22.02 -18.39 13.96
N MET A 159 -22.63 -19.46 13.47
CA MET A 159 -24.00 -19.86 13.82
C MET A 159 -24.01 -21.36 14.11
N GLY A 160 -23.75 -21.69 15.37
CA GLY A 160 -23.81 -23.03 15.95
C GLY A 160 -23.81 -22.89 17.46
#